data_AF-A0A933AG45-F1
#
_entry.id   AF-A0A933AG45-F1
#
_cell.length_a   1.000
_cell.length_b   1.000
_cell.length_c   1.000
_cell.angle_alpha   90.00
_cell.angle_beta   90.00
_cell.angle_gamma   90.00
#
_symmetry.space_group_name_H-M   'P 1'
#
loop_
_entity.id
_entity.type
_entity.pdbx_description
1 polymer ?
#
loop_
_entity_poly.entity_id
_entity_poly.type
_entity_poly.pdbx_seq_one_letter_code
_entity_poly.pdbx_strand_id
1 'polypeptide(L)'
;MKPAEKPDIPFVSLKSMVVSADVLARLSAKAVNHYKVFPVKYEQGTLFIATNSPLDMSVLDDLVMVAKCKIQPVLAGENDILEAIREHYGVGAETIERMMSDTQMMPTASPIIEAIDESSSEASISHFLNQILFQAHRDKATDIHIEPFGDELRIRYRIDGML
;
A
#
# COMPACT_ATOMS: atom_id res chain seq x y z
N MET A 1 -24.09 -30.16 23.41
CA MET A 1 -23.20 -29.22 22.70
C MET A 1 -23.39 -27.86 23.37
N LYS A 2 -22.35 -27.29 24.00
CA LYS A 2 -22.42 -25.91 24.49
C LYS A 2 -22.50 -24.98 23.26
N PRO A 3 -23.38 -23.97 23.23
CA PRO A 3 -23.33 -22.98 22.18
C PRO A 3 -21.97 -22.27 22.26
N ALA A 4 -21.27 -22.17 21.13
CA ALA A 4 -20.05 -21.41 21.04
C ALA A 4 -20.36 -19.95 21.41
N GLU A 5 -19.83 -19.48 22.55
CA GLU A 5 -19.85 -18.07 22.91
C GLU A 5 -19.16 -17.31 21.78
N LYS A 6 -19.88 -16.33 21.19
CA LYS A 6 -19.28 -15.45 20.20
C LYS A 6 -18.12 -14.71 20.89
N PRO A 7 -16.90 -14.72 20.34
CA PRO A 7 -15.80 -13.96 20.92
C PRO A 7 -16.19 -12.48 20.95
N ASP A 8 -16.02 -11.86 22.12
CA ASP A 8 -16.23 -10.43 22.33
C ASP A 8 -15.07 -9.67 21.67
N ILE A 9 -15.29 -9.23 20.43
CA ILE A 9 -14.28 -8.53 19.64
C ILE A 9 -14.53 -7.03 19.77
N PRO A 10 -13.58 -6.26 20.33
CA PRO A 10 -13.77 -4.83 20.54
C PRO A 10 -13.85 -4.11 19.19
N PHE A 11 -14.82 -3.19 19.08
CA PHE A 11 -14.92 -2.26 17.96
C PHE A 11 -14.05 -1.03 18.22
N VAL A 12 -13.27 -0.62 17.21
CA VAL A 12 -12.42 0.57 17.26
C VAL A 12 -12.79 1.52 16.12
N SER A 13 -12.84 2.82 16.41
CA SER A 13 -12.89 3.85 15.38
C SER A 13 -11.47 4.30 15.06
N LEU A 14 -11.11 4.28 13.78
CA LEU A 14 -9.78 4.69 13.32
C LEU A 14 -9.69 6.20 13.04
N LYS A 15 -10.83 6.90 13.06
CA LYS A 15 -10.89 8.33 12.78
C LYS A 15 -10.07 9.11 13.82
N SER A 16 -9.09 9.87 13.33
CA SER A 16 -8.22 10.74 14.14
C SER A 16 -7.35 9.99 15.16
N MET A 17 -7.14 8.68 14.97
CA MET A 17 -6.28 7.90 15.84
C MET A 17 -4.81 8.16 15.52
N VAL A 18 -4.02 8.55 16.52
CA VAL A 18 -2.58 8.76 16.35
C VAL A 18 -1.87 7.44 16.58
N VAL A 19 -1.33 6.86 15.51
CA VAL A 19 -0.52 5.63 15.55
C VAL A 19 0.95 5.99 15.42
N SER A 20 1.78 5.43 16.29
CA SER A 20 3.23 5.67 16.27
C SER A 20 3.89 4.97 15.08
N ALA A 21 4.96 5.57 14.56
CA ALA A 21 5.65 5.09 13.35
C ALA A 21 6.22 3.67 13.50
N ASP A 22 6.62 3.27 14.71
CA ASP A 22 7.09 1.93 15.01
C ASP A 22 5.99 0.87 14.91
N VAL A 23 4.73 1.22 15.19
CA VAL A 23 3.57 0.34 15.01
C VAL A 23 3.25 0.20 13.51
N LEU A 24 3.23 1.31 12.78
CA LEU A 24 3.01 1.30 11.32
C LEU A 24 4.08 0.47 10.59
N ALA A 25 5.34 0.57 10.99
CA ALA A 25 6.45 -0.15 10.37
C ALA A 25 6.40 -1.69 10.56
N ARG A 26 5.52 -2.23 11.42
CA ARG A 26 5.37 -3.68 11.63
C ARG A 26 4.70 -4.40 10.48
N LEU A 27 3.90 -3.68 9.69
CA LEU A 27 3.30 -4.21 8.48
C LEU A 27 3.77 -3.37 7.31
N SER A 28 4.19 -4.04 6.24
CA SER A 28 4.52 -3.36 5.00
C SER A 28 3.26 -2.77 4.37
N ALA A 29 3.43 -1.73 3.57
CA ALA A 29 2.35 -1.18 2.76
C ALA A 29 1.67 -2.27 1.91
N LYS A 30 2.46 -3.23 1.41
CA LYS A 30 1.96 -4.42 0.71
C LYS A 30 1.00 -5.26 1.57
N ALA A 31 1.42 -5.60 2.80
CA ALA A 31 0.61 -6.44 3.68
C ALA A 31 -0.72 -5.76 4.08
N VAL A 32 -0.68 -4.48 4.45
CA VAL A 32 -1.91 -3.75 4.86
C VAL A 32 -2.91 -3.63 3.72
N ASN A 33 -2.45 -3.47 2.47
CA ASN A 33 -3.31 -3.41 1.29
C ASN A 33 -3.85 -4.80 0.90
N HIS A 34 -2.96 -5.80 0.83
CA HIS A 34 -3.34 -7.16 0.46
C HIS A 34 -4.39 -7.76 1.40
N TYR A 35 -4.15 -7.67 2.71
CA TYR A 35 -5.06 -8.22 3.73
C TYR A 35 -6.18 -7.24 4.11
N LYS A 36 -6.16 -6.00 3.60
CA LYS A 36 -7.08 -4.91 3.97
C LYS A 36 -7.20 -4.73 5.48
N VAL A 37 -6.06 -4.56 6.14
CA VAL A 37 -5.98 -4.41 7.59
C VAL A 37 -5.12 -3.22 7.99
N PHE A 38 -5.34 -2.68 9.17
CA PHE A 38 -4.58 -1.53 9.67
C PHE A 38 -4.01 -1.77 11.07
N PRO A 39 -2.69 -1.57 11.32
CA PRO A 39 -2.11 -1.75 12.64
C PRO A 39 -2.49 -0.58 13.57
N VAL A 40 -3.02 -0.92 14.75
CA VAL A 40 -3.60 0.04 15.70
C VAL A 40 -2.62 0.36 16.82
N LYS A 41 -2.07 -0.68 17.44
CA LYS A 41 -1.14 -0.57 18.57
C LYS A 41 -0.28 -1.82 18.70
N TYR A 42 0.86 -1.69 19.37
CA TYR A 42 1.72 -2.82 19.69
C TYR A 42 2.06 -2.83 21.18
N GLU A 43 1.68 -3.89 21.89
CA GLU A 43 1.90 -4.02 23.33
C GLU A 43 2.25 -5.47 23.69
N GLN A 44 3.25 -5.65 24.55
CA GLN A 44 3.63 -6.96 25.11
C GLN A 44 3.85 -8.07 24.06
N GLY A 45 4.42 -7.73 22.90
CA GLY A 45 4.66 -8.71 21.84
C GLY A 45 3.44 -8.99 20.95
N THR A 46 2.35 -8.26 21.14
CA THR A 46 1.09 -8.42 20.41
C THR A 46 0.78 -7.18 19.58
N LEU A 47 0.58 -7.38 18.28
CA LEU A 47 0.12 -6.35 17.35
C LEU A 47 -1.41 -6.41 17.24
N PHE A 48 -2.05 -5.29 17.56
CA PHE A 48 -3.49 -5.14 17.40
C PHE A 48 -3.76 -4.65 15.99
N ILE A 49 -4.63 -5.37 15.29
CA ILE A 49 -4.93 -5.13 13.88
C ILE A 49 -6.42 -4.87 13.72
N ALA A 50 -6.77 -3.71 13.16
CA ALA A 50 -8.12 -3.40 12.73
C ALA A 50 -8.45 -4.13 11.43
N THR A 51 -9.58 -4.84 11.43
CA THR A 51 -10.09 -5.61 10.29
C THR A 51 -11.62 -5.56 10.27
N ASN A 52 -12.23 -5.70 9.08
CA ASN A 52 -13.69 -5.87 8.96
C ASN A 52 -14.14 -7.32 9.22
N SER A 53 -13.20 -8.27 9.20
CA SER A 53 -13.44 -9.72 9.27
C SER A 53 -12.56 -10.37 10.34
N PRO A 54 -12.79 -10.06 11.63
CA PRO A 54 -11.95 -10.54 12.74
C PRO A 54 -12.05 -12.04 13.03
N LEU A 55 -12.93 -12.77 12.32
CA LEU A 55 -13.12 -14.21 12.44
C LEU A 55 -12.49 -14.99 11.28
N ASP A 56 -11.85 -14.30 10.33
CA ASP A 56 -11.13 -14.95 9.23
C ASP A 56 -9.78 -15.46 9.73
N MET A 57 -9.78 -16.70 10.23
CA MET A 57 -8.58 -17.32 10.79
C MET A 57 -7.47 -17.50 9.75
N SER A 58 -7.79 -17.65 8.46
CA SER A 58 -6.78 -17.79 7.41
C SER A 58 -5.95 -16.50 7.29
N VAL A 59 -6.64 -15.35 7.26
CA VAL A 59 -5.97 -14.04 7.20
C VAL A 59 -5.16 -13.77 8.47
N LEU A 60 -5.68 -14.14 9.64
CA LEU A 60 -4.98 -13.94 10.91
C LEU A 60 -3.70 -14.79 11.01
N ASP A 61 -3.75 -16.05 10.59
CA ASP A 61 -2.58 -16.94 10.59
C ASP A 61 -1.49 -16.43 9.63
N ASP A 62 -1.89 -15.96 8.43
CA ASP A 62 -0.97 -15.32 7.48
C ASP A 62 -0.33 -14.06 8.07
N LEU A 63 -1.12 -13.20 8.73
CA LEU A 63 -0.63 -11.99 9.38
C LEU A 63 0.35 -12.29 10.52
N VAL A 64 0.15 -13.38 11.28
CA VAL A 64 1.13 -13.82 12.29
C VAL A 64 2.47 -14.15 11.63
N MET A 65 2.45 -14.85 10.49
CA MET A 65 3.67 -15.21 9.74
C MET A 65 4.38 -13.96 9.19
N VAL A 66 3.62 -13.02 8.63
CA VAL A 66 4.15 -11.78 8.05
C VAL A 66 4.68 -10.83 9.12
N ALA A 67 3.91 -10.59 10.18
CA ALA A 67 4.26 -9.67 11.26
C ALA A 67 5.26 -10.24 12.27
N LYS A 68 5.48 -11.57 12.26
CA LYS A 68 6.38 -12.30 13.17
C LYS A 68 6.12 -12.01 14.64
N CYS A 69 4.86 -11.76 15.00
CA CYS A 69 4.42 -11.52 16.37
C CYS A 69 2.96 -11.97 16.54
N LYS A 70 2.46 -11.94 17.79
CA LYS A 70 1.07 -12.31 18.05
C LYS A 70 0.14 -11.26 17.43
N ILE A 71 -0.95 -11.69 16.81
CA ILE A 71 -1.97 -10.80 16.27
C ILE A 71 -3.21 -10.84 17.15
N GLN A 72 -3.73 -9.67 17.49
CA GLN A 72 -5.03 -9.50 18.14
C GLN A 72 -5.95 -8.71 17.22
N PRO A 73 -6.98 -9.32 16.60
CA PRO A 73 -7.90 -8.58 15.76
C PRO A 73 -8.82 -7.68 16.60
N VAL A 74 -9.12 -6.51 16.05
CA VAL A 74 -10.16 -5.59 16.52
C VAL A 74 -11.07 -5.24 15.34
N LEU A 75 -12.37 -5.07 15.59
CA LEU A 75 -13.34 -4.80 14.53
C LEU A 75 -13.32 -3.32 14.17
N ALA A 76 -13.24 -3.01 12.88
CA ALA A 76 -13.41 -1.65 12.37
C ALA A 76 -14.18 -1.67 11.04
N GLY A 77 -14.75 -0.54 10.64
CA GLY A 77 -15.41 -0.41 9.35
C GLY A 77 -14.41 -0.49 8.19
N GLU A 78 -14.76 -1.18 7.10
CA GLU A 78 -13.87 -1.31 5.93
C GLU A 78 -13.45 0.05 5.38
N ASN A 79 -14.38 1.00 5.28
CA ASN A 79 -14.06 2.35 4.79
C ASN A 79 -13.05 3.07 5.68
N ASP A 80 -13.21 2.98 7.01
CA ASP A 80 -12.29 3.59 7.98
C ASP A 80 -10.88 2.94 7.86
N ILE A 81 -10.81 1.63 7.62
CA ILE A 81 -9.54 0.91 7.39
C ILE A 81 -8.87 1.40 6.11
N LEU A 82 -9.61 1.45 5.00
CA LEU A 82 -9.06 1.87 3.72
C LEU A 82 -8.61 3.34 3.74
N GLU A 83 -9.32 4.20 4.45
CA GLU A 83 -8.92 5.60 4.65
C GLU A 83 -7.64 5.71 5.48
N ALA A 84 -7.55 4.99 6.60
CA ALA A 84 -6.35 4.96 7.43
C ALA A 84 -5.13 4.41 6.66
N ILE A 85 -5.32 3.38 5.83
CA ILE A 85 -4.24 2.87 4.96
C ILE A 85 -3.75 3.96 4.00
N ARG A 86 -4.66 4.67 3.31
CA ARG A 86 -4.28 5.77 2.41
C ARG A 86 -3.56 6.89 3.12
N GLU A 87 -4.03 7.29 4.30
CA GLU A 87 -3.45 8.39 5.08
C GLU A 87 -2.04 8.07 5.59
N HIS A 88 -1.81 6.85 6.07
CA HIS A 88 -0.55 6.48 6.73
C HIS A 88 0.47 5.77 5.82
N TYR A 89 0.02 5.05 4.80
CA TYR A 89 0.88 4.31 3.86
C TYR A 89 0.93 4.93 2.46
N GLY A 90 0.07 5.91 2.17
CA GLY A 90 0.00 6.61 0.90
C GLY A 90 -0.83 5.89 -0.16
N VAL A 91 -1.17 6.63 -1.22
CA VAL A 91 -2.09 6.21 -2.30
C VAL A 91 -1.41 5.27 -3.32
N GLY A 92 -0.07 5.17 -3.31
CA GLY A 92 0.70 4.43 -4.33
C GLY A 92 1.01 2.96 -4.01
N ALA A 93 0.76 2.50 -2.78
CA ALA A 93 1.18 1.15 -2.35
C ALA A 93 0.47 0.01 -3.09
N GLU A 94 -0.82 0.17 -3.38
CA GLU A 94 -1.62 -0.79 -4.15
C GLU A 94 -1.13 -0.89 -5.62
N THR A 95 -0.74 0.24 -6.21
CA THR A 95 -0.22 0.30 -7.58
C THR A 95 1.18 -0.30 -7.69
N ILE A 96 2.05 -0.04 -6.71
CA ILE A 96 3.39 -0.64 -6.62
C ILE A 96 3.30 -2.17 -6.49
N GLU A 97 2.32 -2.69 -5.74
CA GLU A 97 2.11 -4.13 -5.60
C GLU A 97 1.65 -4.80 -6.91
N ARG A 98 0.73 -4.19 -7.67
CA ARG A 98 0.34 -4.69 -8.99
C ARG A 98 1.56 -4.74 -9.93
N MET A 99 2.42 -3.73 -9.91
CA MET A 99 3.67 -3.73 -10.68
C MET A 99 4.63 -4.85 -10.28
N MET A 100 4.85 -5.08 -8.99
CA MET A 100 5.73 -6.17 -8.51
C MET A 100 5.17 -7.56 -8.85
N SER A 101 3.85 -7.68 -8.97
CA SER A 101 3.16 -8.92 -9.34
C SER A 101 3.18 -9.15 -10.86
N ASP A 102 3.10 -8.07 -11.64
CA ASP A 102 3.13 -8.09 -13.12
C ASP A 102 4.56 -8.11 -13.72
N THR A 103 5.62 -8.01 -12.90
CA THR A 103 7.02 -8.04 -13.37
C THR A 103 7.41 -9.40 -14.00
N GLN A 104 6.53 -10.39 -14.08
CA GLN A 104 6.73 -11.59 -14.89
C GLN A 104 6.38 -11.45 -16.38
N MET A 105 5.82 -10.32 -16.84
CA MET A 105 5.58 -10.11 -18.27
C MET A 105 6.21 -8.83 -18.82
N MET A 106 7.34 -9.06 -19.50
CA MET A 106 7.76 -8.44 -20.76
C MET A 106 8.65 -7.17 -20.72
N PRO A 107 9.48 -6.99 -21.77
CA PRO A 107 10.82 -6.41 -21.69
C PRO A 107 10.91 -5.00 -22.30
N THR A 108 12.03 -4.33 -22.03
CA THR A 108 12.70 -3.30 -22.84
C THR A 108 11.91 -2.68 -24.01
N ALA A 109 11.24 -1.55 -23.77
CA ALA A 109 11.00 -0.53 -24.81
C ALA A 109 10.70 0.81 -24.13
N SER A 110 11.35 1.88 -24.58
CA SER A 110 11.08 3.25 -24.17
C SER A 110 9.59 3.58 -24.39
N PRO A 111 8.87 4.15 -23.41
CA PRO A 111 7.49 4.56 -23.63
C PRO A 111 7.46 5.86 -24.42
N ILE A 112 7.07 5.78 -25.69
CA ILE A 112 6.45 6.90 -26.41
C ILE A 112 4.97 6.84 -26.06
N ILE A 113 4.40 7.93 -25.56
CA ILE A 113 2.99 8.00 -25.14
C ILE A 113 2.22 8.75 -26.23
N GLU A 114 1.37 8.04 -26.96
CA GLU A 114 0.22 8.65 -27.65
C GLU A 114 -0.93 8.85 -26.66
N ALA A 115 -1.69 9.92 -26.90
CA ALA A 115 -2.63 10.60 -26.00
C ALA A 115 -3.52 9.70 -25.11
N ILE A 116 -3.60 10.06 -23.82
CA ILE A 116 -4.48 9.44 -22.82
C ILE A 116 -5.85 10.13 -22.84
N ASP A 117 -6.92 9.35 -23.07
CA ASP A 117 -8.33 9.79 -23.06
C ASP A 117 -8.88 9.94 -21.61
N GLU A 118 -9.77 10.91 -21.41
CA GLU A 118 -10.13 11.52 -20.10
C GLU A 118 -11.03 10.65 -19.19
N SER A 119 -11.63 9.57 -19.69
CA SER A 119 -12.69 8.85 -18.96
C SER A 119 -12.21 7.70 -18.04
N SER A 120 -10.90 7.45 -17.95
CA SER A 120 -10.29 6.43 -17.06
C SER A 120 -8.98 6.91 -16.43
N SER A 121 -8.79 8.23 -16.36
CA SER A 121 -7.44 8.81 -16.30
C SER A 121 -6.77 8.73 -14.93
N GLU A 122 -7.49 8.78 -13.79
CA GLU A 122 -6.82 8.94 -12.50
C GLU A 122 -6.01 7.70 -12.06
N ALA A 123 -6.56 6.50 -12.28
CA ALA A 123 -5.85 5.24 -12.04
C ALA A 123 -4.68 5.05 -13.02
N SER A 124 -4.85 5.48 -14.28
CA SER A 124 -3.82 5.41 -15.32
C SER A 124 -2.68 6.41 -15.07
N ILE A 125 -2.99 7.63 -14.64
CA ILE A 125 -2.02 8.68 -14.28
C ILE A 125 -1.24 8.26 -13.04
N SER A 126 -1.93 7.75 -12.02
CA SER A 126 -1.29 7.23 -10.81
C SER A 126 -0.36 6.07 -11.15
N HIS A 127 -0.78 5.16 -12.04
CA HIS A 127 0.05 4.09 -12.55
C HIS A 127 1.29 4.62 -13.28
N PHE A 128 1.14 5.63 -14.14
CA PHE A 128 2.25 6.20 -14.88
C PHE A 128 3.27 6.89 -13.95
N LEU A 129 2.81 7.68 -12.99
CA LEU A 129 3.67 8.33 -11.99
C LEU A 129 4.45 7.29 -11.18
N ASN A 130 3.81 6.19 -10.80
CA ASN A 130 4.47 5.12 -10.07
C ASN A 130 5.56 4.42 -10.90
N GLN A 131 5.38 4.27 -12.22
CA GLN A 131 6.44 3.74 -13.09
C GLN A 131 7.65 4.66 -13.13
N ILE A 132 7.43 5.98 -13.21
CA ILE A 132 8.48 6.99 -13.19
C ILE A 132 9.26 6.93 -11.87
N LEU A 133 8.56 6.89 -10.74
CA LEU A 133 9.18 6.81 -9.41
C LEU A 133 9.96 5.50 -9.21
N PHE A 134 9.41 4.38 -9.66
CA PHE A 134 10.07 3.09 -9.56
C PHE A 134 11.35 3.04 -10.41
N GLN A 135 11.29 3.56 -11.64
CA GLN A 135 12.46 3.68 -12.51
C GLN A 135 13.53 4.56 -11.85
N ALA A 136 13.16 5.73 -11.32
CA ALA A 136 14.08 6.61 -10.61
C ALA A 136 14.73 5.93 -9.41
N HIS A 137 13.96 5.18 -8.63
CA HIS A 137 14.49 4.44 -7.48
C HIS A 137 15.45 3.33 -7.90
N ARG A 138 15.07 2.51 -8.89
CA ARG A 138 15.87 1.40 -9.41
C ARG A 138 17.20 1.90 -9.97
N ASP A 139 17.15 2.98 -10.72
CA ASP A 139 18.31 3.59 -11.37
C ASP A 139 19.08 4.53 -10.43
N LYS A 140 18.65 4.64 -9.15
CA LYS A 140 19.22 5.54 -8.13
C LYS A 140 19.33 6.99 -8.60
N ALA A 141 18.34 7.44 -9.36
CA ALA A 141 18.24 8.81 -9.80
C ALA A 141 18.02 9.74 -8.60
N THR A 142 18.72 10.87 -8.62
CA THR A 142 18.63 11.93 -7.63
C THR A 142 17.51 12.91 -7.95
N ASP A 143 17.20 13.08 -9.24
CA ASP A 143 16.21 14.04 -9.73
C ASP A 143 15.46 13.45 -10.92
N ILE A 144 14.19 13.82 -11.03
CA ILE A 144 13.31 13.49 -12.15
C ILE A 144 12.87 14.82 -12.76
N HIS A 145 13.32 15.10 -13.97
CA HIS A 145 12.94 16.29 -14.73
C HIS A 145 11.79 15.94 -15.67
N ILE A 146 10.69 16.69 -15.59
CA ILE A 146 9.50 16.50 -16.42
C ILE A 146 9.28 17.82 -17.17
N GLU A 147 9.43 17.78 -18.48
CA GLU A 147 9.37 18.96 -19.35
C GLU A 147 8.32 18.74 -20.46
N PRO A 148 7.25 19.55 -20.49
CA PRO A 148 6.34 19.55 -21.64
C PRO A 148 7.03 20.21 -22.83
N PHE A 149 6.95 19.59 -24.01
CA PHE A 149 7.53 20.09 -25.24
C PHE A 149 6.54 19.93 -26.41
N GLY A 150 5.81 21.01 -26.71
CA GLY A 150 4.73 20.97 -27.71
C GLY A 150 3.66 19.97 -27.30
N ASP A 151 3.43 18.96 -28.15
CA ASP A 151 2.48 17.88 -27.92
C ASP A 151 3.10 16.64 -27.24
N GLU A 152 4.37 16.71 -26.84
CA GLU A 152 5.09 15.61 -26.18
C GLU A 152 5.46 15.94 -24.73
N LEU A 153 5.55 14.91 -23.89
CA LEU A 153 6.08 15.01 -22.53
C LEU A 153 7.44 14.33 -22.47
N ARG A 154 8.49 15.08 -22.09
CA ARG A 154 9.84 14.54 -21.94
C ARG A 154 10.16 14.34 -20.47
N ILE A 155 10.62 13.13 -20.12
CA ILE A 155 11.04 12.76 -18.75
C ILE A 155 12.52 12.38 -18.79
N ARG A 156 13.32 12.96 -17.88
CA ARG A 156 14.76 12.69 -17.73
C ARG A 156 15.11 12.38 -16.28
N TYR A 157 16.05 11.46 -16.07
CA TYR A 157 16.51 11.04 -14.74
C TYR A 157 17.96 11.48 -14.55
N ARG A 158 18.27 12.15 -13.44
CA ARG A 158 19.65 12.49 -13.07
C ARG A 158 20.28 11.35 -12.28
N ILE A 159 21.18 10.60 -12.88
CA ILE A 159 21.87 9.47 -12.23
C ILE A 159 23.32 9.88 -11.97
N ASP A 160 23.77 9.76 -10.72
CA ASP A 160 25.15 10.06 -10.30
C ASP A 160 25.67 11.44 -10.77
N GLY A 161 24.77 12.43 -10.84
CA GLY A 161 25.09 13.80 -11.24
C GLY A 161 25.09 14.07 -12.75
N MET A 162 24.82 13.08 -13.61
CA MET A 162 24.64 13.25 -15.06
C MET A 162 23.16 13.23 -15.46
N LEU A 163 22.77 14.10 -16.40
CA LEU A 163 21.40 14.36 -16.87
C LEU A 163 21.12 13.84 -18.29
#